data_AF-A0A382YW76-F1
#
_entry.id   AF-A0A382YW76-F1
#
_cell.length_a   1.000
_cell.length_b   1.000
_cell.length_c   1.000
_cell.angle_alpha   90.00
_cell.angle_beta   90.00
_cell.angle_gamma   90.00
#
_symmetry.space_group_name_H-M   'P 1'
#
loop_
_entity.id
_entity.type
_entity.pdbx_description
1 polymer ?
#
loop_
_entity_poly.entity_id
_entity_poly.type
_entity_poly.pdbx_seq_one_letter_code
_entity_poly.pdbx_strand_id
1 'polypeptide(L)' 'MLKNKKLGFIGGGNMAEAMIKGLLSASFIEAKNIFVSEPSEAKRDTLHAEYKIKVSA' A
#
# COMPACT_ATOMS: atom_id res chain seq x y z
N MET A 1 -7.20 -10.48 12.15
CA MET A 1 -7.43 -9.19 12.85
C MET A 1 -7.49 -7.96 11.93
N LEU A 2 -7.00 -7.99 10.68
CA LEU A 2 -6.92 -6.78 9.81
C LEU A 2 -7.99 -6.64 8.71
N LYS A 3 -8.82 -7.67 8.47
CA LYS A 3 -9.78 -7.71 7.34
C LYS A 3 -10.70 -6.49 7.17
N ASN A 4 -11.01 -5.78 8.25
CA ASN A 4 -11.90 -4.59 8.26
C ASN A 4 -11.22 -3.33 8.84
N LYS A 5 -9.88 -3.27 8.84
CA LYS A 5 -9.13 -2.08 9.26
C LYS A 5 -8.53 -1.39 8.04
N LYS A 6 -8.35 -0.07 8.15
CA LYS A 6 -7.54 0.71 7.20
C LYS A 6 -6.09 0.70 7.70
N LEU A 7 -5.16 0.44 6.81
CA LEU A 7 -3.72 0.43 7.10
C LEU A 7 -3.03 1.54 6.31
N GLY A 8 -2.33 2.42 7.02
CA GLY A 8 -1.58 3.53 6.42
C GLY A 8 -0.07 3.30 6.53
N PHE A 9 0.64 3.54 5.43
CA PHE A 9 2.09 3.64 5.39
C PHE A 9 2.49 5.10 5.11
N ILE A 10 3.43 5.60 5.89
CA ILE A 10 4.06 6.91 5.66
C ILE A 10 5.40 6.63 4.99
N GLY A 11 5.50 6.95 3.71
CA GLY A 11 6.57 6.54 2.80
C GLY A 11 6.23 5.26 2.02
N GLY A 12 6.49 5.30 0.72
CA GLY A 12 6.38 4.20 -0.24
C GLY A 12 7.74 3.57 -0.57
N GLY A 13 8.61 3.44 0.44
CA GLY A 13 9.93 2.82 0.31
C GLY A 13 9.89 1.31 0.07
N ASN A 14 11.05 0.70 -0.18
CA ASN A 14 11.18 -0.75 -0.43
C ASN A 14 10.57 -1.59 0.69
N MET A 15 10.68 -1.15 1.95
CA MET A 15 10.10 -1.85 3.09
C MET A 15 8.56 -1.78 3.08
N ALA A 16 7.98 -0.60 2.82
CA ALA A 16 6.53 -0.45 2.74
C ALA A 16 5.98 -1.35 1.63
N GLU A 17 6.64 -1.35 0.47
CA GLU A 17 6.28 -2.18 -0.66
C GLU A 17 6.36 -3.69 -0.34
N ALA A 18 7.45 -4.15 0.27
CA ALA A 18 7.60 -5.55 0.68
C ALA A 18 6.49 -5.98 1.67
N MET A 19 6.13 -5.11 2.62
CA MET A 19 5.05 -5.36 3.57
C MET A 19 3.68 -5.43 2.86
N ILE A 20 3.41 -4.47 1.97
CA ILE A 20 2.16 -4.42 1.18
C ILE A 20 2.01 -5.70 0.35
N LYS A 21 3.07 -6.10 -0.36
CA LYS A 21 3.10 -7.33 -1.16
C LYS A 21 2.77 -8.56 -0.32
N GLY A 22 3.41 -8.71 0.84
CA GLY A 22 3.17 -9.85 1.75
C GLY A 22 1.75 -9.87 2.33
N LEU A 23 1.22 -8.71 2.72
CA LEU A 23 -0.13 -8.57 3.27
C LEU A 23 -1.22 -8.92 2.24
N LEU A 24 -1.02 -8.47 1.00
CA LEU A 24 -1.92 -8.77 -0.12
C LEU A 24 -1.82 -10.24 -0.52
N SER A 25 -0.61 -10.79 -0.66
CA SER A 25 -0.43 -12.20 -1.04
C SER A 25 -1.02 -13.16 0.00
N ALA A 26 -0.95 -12.81 1.29
CA ALA A 26 -1.55 -13.58 2.37
C ALA A 26 -3.07 -13.34 2.54
N SER A 27 -3.70 -12.54 1.67
CA SER A 27 -5.12 -12.17 1.77
C SER A 27 -5.51 -11.62 3.15
N PHE A 28 -4.58 -10.93 3.81
CA PHE A 28 -4.74 -10.48 5.19
C PHE A 28 -5.56 -9.19 5.29
N ILE A 29 -5.56 -8.41 4.21
CA ILE A 29 -6.28 -7.14 4.03
C ILE A 29 -6.53 -6.92 2.52
N GLU A 30 -7.61 -6.24 2.17
CA GLU A 30 -7.90 -5.87 0.78
C GLU A 30 -7.13 -4.60 0.36
N ALA A 31 -6.70 -4.52 -0.90
CA ALA A 31 -5.95 -3.38 -1.44
C ALA A 31 -6.65 -2.03 -1.22
N LYS A 32 -7.99 -1.99 -1.31
CA LYS A 32 -8.81 -0.78 -1.08
C LYS A 32 -8.70 -0.19 0.33
N ASN A 33 -8.20 -0.98 1.28
CA ASN A 33 -8.00 -0.63 2.69
C ASN A 33 -6.54 -0.27 3.02
N ILE A 34 -5.62 -0.37 2.05
CA ILE A 34 -4.22 0.08 2.21
C ILE A 34 -4.08 1.49 1.62
N PHE A 35 -3.38 2.34 2.35
CA PHE A 35 -3.08 3.72 2.00
C PHE A 35 -1.57 3.96 2.12
N VAL A 36 -0.97 4.64 1.15
CA VAL A 36 0.44 5.05 1.20
C VAL A 36 0.53 6.55 0.91
N SER A 37 1.14 7.31 1.83
CA SER A 37 1.56 8.68 1.55
C SER A 37 3.02 8.65 1.08
N GLU A 38 3.28 9.15 -0.11
CA GLU A 38 4.60 9.13 -0.74
C GLU A 38 4.78 10.41 -1.56
N PRO A 39 5.81 11.24 -1.29
CA PRO A 39 5.98 12.53 -1.96
C PRO A 39 6.26 12.40 -3.47
N SER A 40 6.92 11.32 -3.90
CA SER A 40 7.23 11.10 -5.32
C SER A 40 6.00 10.62 -6.11
N GLU A 41 5.55 11.43 -7.07
CA GLU A 41 4.43 11.08 -7.96
C GLU A 41 4.68 9.79 -8.77
N ALA A 42 5.86 9.70 -9.41
CA ALA A 42 6.23 8.49 -10.15
C ALA A 42 6.16 7.24 -9.27
N LYS A 43 6.51 7.35 -7.99
CA LYS A 43 6.45 6.23 -7.07
C LYS A 43 5.02 5.90 -6.64
N ARG A 44 4.18 6.91 -6.43
CA ARG A 44 2.73 6.71 -6.20
C ARG A 44 2.08 5.98 -7.37
N ASP A 45 2.41 6.36 -8.60
CA ASP A 45 1.87 5.74 -9.81
C ASP A 45 2.26 4.27 -9.90
N THR A 46 3.53 3.95 -9.68
CA THR A 46 4.01 2.55 -9.62
C THR A 46 3.26 1.75 -8.55
N LEU A 47 3.19 2.28 -7.32
CA LEU A 47 2.51 1.61 -6.21
C LEU A 47 1.02 1.37 -6.47
N HIS A 48 0.33 2.36 -7.05
CA HIS A 48 -1.07 2.21 -7.42
C HIS A 48 -1.25 1.21 -8.56
N ALA A 49 -0.41 1.27 -9.59
CA ALA A 49 -0.49 0.40 -10.75
C ALA A 49 -0.27 -1.08 -10.38
N GLU A 50 0.74 -1.38 -9.56
CA GLU A 50 1.11 -2.74 -9.16
C GLU A 50 0.16 -3.32 -8.12
N TYR A 51 -0.17 -2.57 -7.07
CA TYR A 51 -0.85 -3.12 -5.89
C TYR A 51 -2.33 -2.73 -5.79
N LYS A 52 -2.81 -1.81 -6.64
CA LYS A 52 -4.20 -1.27 -6.62
C LYS A 52 -4.60 -0.66 -5.28
N ILE A 53 -3.61 -0.16 -4.53
CA ILE A 53 -3.79 0.51 -3.23
C ILE A 53 -4.07 2.00 -3.41
N LYS A 54 -4.50 2.68 -2.35
CA LYS A 54 -4.70 4.14 -2.39
C LYS A 54 -3.39 4.86 -2.11
N VAL A 55 -3.13 5.91 -2.87
CA VAL A 55 -1.90 6.72 -2.76
C VAL A 55 -2.24 8.20 -2.58
N SER A 56 -1.44 8.91 -1.80
CA SER A 56 -1.50 10.37 -1.64
C SER A 56 -0.09 10.95 -1.56
N ALA A 57 0.04 12.27 -1.78
CA ALA A 57 1.25 12.99 -1.39
C ALA A 57 1.51 12.88 0.12
#